data_AF-A0A7M1UPX7-F1
#
_entry.id   AF-A0A7M1UPX7-F1
#
_cell.length_a   1.000
_cell.length_b   1.000
_cell.length_c   1.000
_cell.angle_alpha   90.00
_cell.angle_beta   90.00
_cell.angle_gamma   90.00
#
_symmetry.space_group_name_H-M   'P 1'
#
loop_
_entity.id
_entity.type
_entity.pdbx_description
1 polymer ?
#
loop_
_entity_poly.entity_id
_entity_poly.type
_entity_poly.pdbx_seq_one_letter_code
_entity_poly.pdbx_strand_id
1 'polypeptide(L)'
;MGSLMESSTIRSQIEALTAELNSIRERIKEAKEERARIIEELKTLRAERARLLNDLPGLREKYKSIVSKRRELIESFKNLANEKKARLAELRELVELLRAKNTQIREMEKEARTPTSILREEINRLEWQLQTKVLTLEEENRIINKIKRLSELLAKAEALRKEKNSTLEMKALVSSLKIQVEDLSKKLSNLREEINKLSQERDLLKSRIDEIVKRNLELKTVINEKQEQVNKLSATIDELVRKQGEIREKLTQLHKELEKSRITQIIDAKKQEVMEKLRKGGKLTFEELKILYGEPEDFESE
;
A
#
# COMPACT_ATOMS: atom_id res chain seq x y z
N MET A 1 67.22 -36.22 -39.26
CA MET A 1 66.66 -34.85 -39.37
C MET A 1 65.15 -34.79 -39.14
N GLY A 2 64.34 -35.78 -39.58
CA GLY A 2 62.88 -35.76 -39.39
C GLY A 2 62.41 -35.65 -37.93
N SER A 3 62.94 -36.49 -37.04
CA SER A 3 62.55 -36.51 -35.61
C SER A 3 62.87 -35.21 -34.83
N LEU A 4 63.93 -34.50 -35.20
CA LEU A 4 64.29 -33.21 -34.58
C LEU A 4 63.31 -32.09 -34.95
N MET A 5 62.81 -32.08 -36.19
CA MET A 5 61.77 -31.13 -36.60
C MET A 5 60.44 -31.45 -35.90
N GLU A 6 60.04 -32.72 -35.82
CA GLU A 6 58.83 -33.15 -35.09
C GLU A 6 58.84 -32.73 -33.61
N SER A 7 59.95 -32.93 -32.90
CA SER A 7 60.07 -32.50 -31.50
C SER A 7 59.97 -30.97 -31.33
N SER A 8 60.44 -30.20 -32.31
CA SER A 8 60.30 -28.73 -32.29
C SER A 8 58.85 -28.29 -32.53
N THR A 9 58.14 -28.96 -33.43
CA THR A 9 56.73 -28.68 -33.73
C THR A 9 55.84 -29.01 -32.53
N ILE A 10 56.05 -30.16 -31.88
CA ILE A 10 55.32 -30.57 -30.67
C ILE A 10 55.55 -29.55 -29.53
N ARG A 11 56.78 -29.05 -29.33
CA ARG A 11 57.04 -28.00 -28.33
C ARG A 11 56.29 -26.70 -28.61
N SER A 12 56.24 -26.26 -29.88
CA SER A 12 55.48 -25.05 -30.25
C SER A 12 53.97 -25.20 -30.00
N GLN A 13 53.42 -26.40 -30.24
CA GLN A 13 52.02 -26.71 -29.95
C GLN A 13 51.74 -26.75 -28.45
N ILE A 14 52.66 -27.29 -27.64
CA ILE A 14 52.58 -27.26 -26.17
C ILE A 14 52.59 -25.82 -25.66
N GLU A 15 53.48 -24.96 -26.17
CA GLU A 15 53.54 -23.55 -25.79
C GLU A 15 52.24 -22.81 -26.15
N ALA A 16 51.71 -23.02 -27.36
CA ALA A 16 50.46 -22.42 -27.80
C ALA A 16 49.27 -22.86 -26.91
N LEU A 17 49.11 -24.16 -26.66
CA LEU A 17 48.05 -24.68 -25.80
C LEU A 17 48.21 -24.24 -24.34
N THR A 18 49.43 -24.06 -23.86
CA THR A 18 49.70 -23.53 -22.51
C THR A 18 49.28 -22.06 -22.41
N ALA A 19 49.54 -21.26 -23.44
CA ALA A 19 49.08 -19.87 -23.50
C ALA A 19 47.54 -19.78 -23.56
N GLU A 20 46.89 -20.60 -24.39
CA GLU A 20 45.42 -20.70 -24.45
C GLU A 20 44.83 -21.11 -23.10
N LEU A 21 45.45 -22.08 -22.42
CA LEU A 21 45.02 -22.56 -21.11
C LEU A 21 45.12 -21.47 -20.04
N ASN A 22 46.18 -20.65 -20.07
CA ASN A 22 46.32 -19.51 -19.18
C ASN A 22 45.26 -18.43 -19.46
N SER A 23 44.97 -18.15 -20.73
CA SER A 23 43.89 -17.23 -21.11
C SER A 23 42.52 -17.71 -20.62
N ILE A 24 42.21 -18.99 -20.79
CA ILE A 24 40.95 -19.59 -20.31
C ILE A 24 40.86 -19.54 -18.77
N ARG A 25 41.97 -19.77 -18.06
CA ARG A 25 42.01 -19.64 -16.59
C ARG A 25 41.64 -18.24 -16.13
N GLU A 26 42.19 -17.20 -16.77
CA GLU A 26 41.89 -15.83 -16.39
C GLU A 26 40.42 -15.49 -16.69
N ARG A 27 39.90 -15.88 -17.86
CA ARG A 27 38.48 -15.71 -18.20
C ARG A 27 37.53 -16.40 -17.21
N ILE A 28 37.88 -17.62 -16.76
CA ILE A 28 37.10 -18.34 -15.73
C ILE A 28 37.11 -17.55 -14.42
N LYS A 29 38.27 -17.01 -14.03
CA LYS A 29 38.42 -16.23 -12.80
C LYS A 29 37.59 -14.95 -12.86
N GLU A 30 37.71 -14.17 -13.94
CA GLU A 30 36.92 -12.95 -14.17
C GLU A 30 35.41 -13.23 -14.14
N ALA A 31 34.95 -14.25 -14.86
CA ALA A 31 33.53 -14.63 -14.88
C ALA A 31 33.04 -15.09 -13.50
N LYS A 32 33.86 -15.80 -12.71
CA LYS A 32 33.52 -16.18 -11.33
C LYS A 32 33.42 -14.96 -10.41
N GLU A 33 34.32 -14.00 -10.54
CA GLU A 33 34.32 -12.75 -9.76
C GLU A 33 33.10 -11.89 -10.11
N GLU A 34 32.77 -11.75 -11.40
CA GLU A 34 31.54 -11.08 -11.85
C GLU A 34 30.28 -11.77 -11.33
N ARG A 35 30.22 -13.11 -11.44
CA ARG A 35 29.10 -13.89 -10.90
C ARG A 35 28.94 -13.69 -9.39
N ALA A 36 30.05 -13.68 -8.64
CA ALA A 36 30.02 -13.46 -7.20
C ALA A 36 29.49 -12.07 -6.84
N ARG A 37 29.91 -11.03 -7.58
CA ARG A 37 29.41 -9.65 -7.41
C ARG A 37 27.89 -9.58 -7.63
N ILE A 38 27.38 -10.14 -8.73
CA ILE A 38 25.93 -10.11 -9.02
C ILE A 38 25.14 -10.93 -8.00
N ILE A 39 25.69 -12.05 -7.50
CA ILE A 39 25.05 -12.83 -6.43
C ILE A 39 24.90 -12.01 -5.15
N GLU A 40 25.91 -11.22 -4.77
CA GLU A 40 25.82 -10.38 -3.59
C GLU A 40 24.79 -9.26 -3.77
N GLU A 41 24.77 -8.61 -4.95
CA GLU A 41 23.72 -7.66 -5.30
C GLU A 41 22.32 -8.29 -5.23
N LEU A 42 22.14 -9.51 -5.76
CA LEU A 42 20.88 -10.24 -5.67
C LEU A 42 20.45 -10.50 -4.22
N LYS A 43 21.37 -10.80 -3.31
CA LYS A 43 21.05 -10.95 -1.88
C LYS A 43 20.54 -9.65 -1.30
N THR A 44 21.21 -8.53 -1.58
CA THR A 44 20.80 -7.21 -1.07
C THR A 44 19.41 -6.80 -1.61
N LEU A 45 19.16 -6.98 -2.91
CA LEU A 45 17.86 -6.69 -3.53
C LEU A 45 16.74 -7.58 -2.98
N ARG A 46 17.01 -8.87 -2.77
CA ARG A 46 16.04 -9.80 -2.15
C ARG A 46 15.74 -9.42 -0.71
N ALA A 47 16.74 -8.97 0.06
CA ALA A 47 16.56 -8.50 1.42
C ALA A 47 15.74 -7.20 1.46
N GLU A 48 16.01 -6.23 0.57
CA GLU A 48 15.21 -5.00 0.44
C GLU A 48 13.75 -5.35 0.09
N ARG A 49 13.56 -6.22 -0.90
CA ARG A 49 12.23 -6.69 -1.31
C ARG A 49 11.48 -7.37 -0.16
N ALA A 50 12.16 -8.17 0.65
CA ALA A 50 11.57 -8.84 1.81
C ALA A 50 11.14 -7.83 2.88
N ARG A 51 11.98 -6.83 3.18
CA ARG A 51 11.66 -5.75 4.13
C ARG A 51 10.42 -4.98 3.69
N LEU A 52 10.36 -4.55 2.43
CA LEU A 52 9.20 -3.84 1.88
C LEU A 52 7.90 -4.65 1.97
N LEU A 53 7.98 -5.97 1.76
CA LEU A 53 6.82 -6.85 1.84
C LEU A 53 6.38 -7.12 3.28
N ASN A 54 7.28 -7.07 4.26
CA ASN A 54 6.94 -7.33 5.66
C ASN A 54 5.98 -6.28 6.23
N ASP A 55 6.12 -5.02 5.80
CA ASP A 55 5.28 -3.91 6.29
C ASP A 55 3.89 -3.88 5.61
N LEU A 56 3.76 -4.52 4.45
CA LEU A 56 2.58 -4.41 3.59
C LEU A 56 1.28 -4.99 4.22
N PRO A 57 1.28 -6.15 4.90
CA PRO A 57 0.10 -6.67 5.58
C PRO A 57 -0.44 -5.71 6.65
N GLY A 58 0.44 -5.17 7.50
CA GLY A 58 0.05 -4.24 8.56
C GLY A 58 -0.51 -2.93 8.01
N LEU A 59 0.07 -2.40 6.93
CA LEU A 59 -0.47 -1.23 6.24
C LEU A 59 -1.85 -1.49 5.63
N ARG A 60 -2.05 -2.67 5.00
CA ARG A 60 -3.34 -3.06 4.41
C ARG A 60 -4.42 -3.26 5.48
N GLU A 61 -4.07 -3.83 6.62
CA GLU A 61 -4.99 -3.98 7.74
C GLU A 61 -5.41 -2.62 8.32
N LYS A 62 -4.44 -1.72 8.56
CA LYS A 62 -4.71 -0.34 8.96
C LYS A 62 -5.62 0.36 7.96
N TYR A 63 -5.30 0.28 6.67
CA TYR A 63 -6.13 0.84 5.60
C TYR A 63 -7.57 0.31 5.64
N LYS A 64 -7.75 -1.01 5.77
CA LYS A 64 -9.08 -1.64 5.87
C LYS A 64 -9.85 -1.14 7.09
N SER A 65 -9.19 -1.01 8.24
CA SER A 65 -9.81 -0.50 9.47
C SER A 65 -10.24 0.96 9.37
N ILE A 66 -9.45 1.80 8.69
CA ILE A 66 -9.79 3.21 8.46
C ILE A 66 -10.98 3.30 7.50
N VAL A 67 -11.00 2.48 6.45
CA VAL A 67 -12.10 2.45 5.49
C VAL A 67 -13.41 2.01 6.17
N SER A 68 -13.39 1.00 7.05
CA SER A 68 -14.58 0.58 7.79
C SER A 68 -15.07 1.65 8.74
N LYS A 69 -14.18 2.22 9.57
CA LYS A 69 -14.53 3.33 10.48
C LYS A 69 -15.09 4.54 9.74
N ARG A 70 -14.46 4.93 8.63
CA ARG A 70 -14.94 6.04 7.80
C ARG A 70 -16.33 5.75 7.23
N ARG A 71 -16.61 4.51 6.84
CA ARG A 71 -17.94 4.11 6.35
C ARG A 71 -18.99 4.23 7.46
N GLU A 72 -18.69 3.77 8.66
CA GLU A 72 -19.56 3.89 9.83
C GLU A 72 -19.85 5.36 10.18
N LEU A 73 -18.82 6.21 10.19
CA LEU A 73 -18.99 7.65 10.45
C LEU A 73 -19.79 8.35 9.34
N ILE A 74 -19.63 7.96 8.08
CA ILE A 74 -20.44 8.52 6.99
C ILE A 74 -21.91 8.13 7.15
N GLU A 75 -22.18 6.91 7.59
CA GLU A 75 -23.56 6.46 7.83
C GLU A 75 -24.18 7.20 9.02
N SER A 76 -23.44 7.37 10.13
CA SER A 76 -23.92 8.17 11.26
C SER A 76 -24.13 9.63 10.88
N PHE A 77 -23.25 10.20 10.05
CA PHE A 77 -23.41 11.56 9.51
C PHE A 77 -24.69 11.69 8.68
N LYS A 78 -25.00 10.73 7.79
CA LYS A 78 -26.24 10.73 7.00
C LYS A 78 -27.47 10.67 7.90
N ASN A 79 -27.47 9.81 8.91
CA ASN A 79 -28.57 9.67 9.84
C ASN A 79 -28.83 10.97 10.61
N LEU A 80 -27.78 11.58 11.15
CA LEU A 80 -27.89 12.88 11.85
C LEU A 80 -28.28 14.03 10.91
N ALA A 81 -27.83 14.00 9.65
CA ALA A 81 -28.22 15.00 8.65
C ALA A 81 -29.71 14.89 8.30
N ASN A 82 -30.23 13.67 8.20
CA ASN A 82 -31.66 13.41 8.00
C ASN A 82 -32.47 13.84 9.22
N GLU A 83 -32.01 13.53 10.44
CA GLU A 83 -32.63 13.97 11.68
C GLU A 83 -32.69 15.50 11.77
N LYS A 84 -31.57 16.19 11.49
CA LYS A 84 -31.52 17.65 11.44
C LYS A 84 -32.49 18.22 10.41
N LYS A 85 -32.60 17.59 9.23
CA LYS A 85 -33.55 18.00 8.19
C LYS A 85 -35.00 17.87 8.65
N ALA A 86 -35.33 16.78 9.35
CA ALA A 86 -36.66 16.58 9.94
C ALA A 86 -36.96 17.65 11.01
N ARG A 87 -36.04 17.88 11.96
CA ARG A 87 -36.19 18.93 12.99
C ARG A 87 -36.31 20.33 12.41
N LEU A 88 -35.60 20.62 11.31
CA LEU A 88 -35.74 21.89 10.60
C LEU A 88 -37.11 22.03 9.91
N ALA A 89 -37.69 20.94 9.41
CA ALA A 89 -39.05 20.95 8.85
C ALA A 89 -40.08 21.20 9.95
N GLU A 90 -40.01 20.48 11.08
CA GLU A 90 -40.85 20.69 12.26
C GLU A 90 -40.76 22.14 12.77
N LEU A 91 -39.55 22.69 12.86
CA LEU A 91 -39.32 24.07 13.27
C LEU A 91 -39.97 25.07 12.31
N ARG A 92 -39.89 24.83 11.00
CA ARG A 92 -40.54 25.69 10.00
C ARG A 92 -42.05 25.67 10.15
N GLU A 93 -42.64 24.48 10.26
CA GLU A 93 -44.09 24.33 10.45
C GLU A 93 -44.57 25.03 11.72
N LEU A 94 -43.88 24.83 12.85
CA LEU A 94 -44.22 25.50 14.10
C LEU A 94 -44.06 27.02 14.03
N VAL A 95 -43.04 27.52 13.32
CA VAL A 95 -42.86 28.96 13.12
C VAL A 95 -43.97 29.55 12.26
N GLU A 96 -44.42 28.86 11.21
CA GLU A 96 -45.56 29.29 10.39
C GLU A 96 -46.87 29.29 11.18
N LEU A 97 -47.14 28.23 11.96
CA LEU A 97 -48.29 28.18 12.88
C LEU A 97 -48.25 29.33 13.89
N LEU A 98 -47.07 29.60 14.45
CA LEU A 98 -46.88 30.69 15.39
C LEU A 98 -47.09 32.06 14.74
N ARG A 99 -46.69 32.25 13.49
CA ARG A 99 -46.98 33.48 12.72
C ARG A 99 -48.48 33.67 12.56
N ALA A 100 -49.20 32.63 12.13
CA ALA A 100 -50.66 32.66 11.97
C ALA A 100 -51.40 32.91 13.29
N LYS A 101 -50.98 32.27 14.39
CA LYS A 101 -51.55 32.54 15.72
C LYS A 101 -51.27 33.97 16.19
N ASN A 102 -50.07 34.50 15.96
CA ASN A 102 -49.77 35.87 16.34
C ASN A 102 -50.58 36.90 15.52
N THR A 103 -50.91 36.64 14.26
CA THR A 103 -51.80 37.52 13.49
C THR A 103 -53.22 37.48 14.05
N GLN A 104 -53.74 36.30 14.39
CA GLN A 104 -55.05 36.17 15.05
C GLN A 104 -55.09 36.86 16.42
N ILE A 105 -54.05 36.70 17.24
CA ILE A 105 -53.94 37.38 18.54
C ILE A 105 -53.96 38.91 18.36
N ARG A 106 -53.26 39.45 17.35
CA ARG A 106 -53.28 40.89 17.07
C ARG A 106 -54.67 41.40 16.67
N GLU A 107 -55.45 40.59 15.96
CA GLU A 107 -56.85 40.91 15.63
C GLU A 107 -57.74 40.86 16.88
N MET A 108 -57.63 39.80 17.68
CA MET A 108 -58.34 39.66 18.95
C MET A 108 -57.97 40.76 19.97
N GLU A 109 -56.73 41.24 19.98
CA GLU A 109 -56.27 42.36 20.82
C GLU A 109 -56.94 43.69 20.43
N LYS A 110 -57.24 43.90 19.15
CA LYS A 110 -57.99 45.09 18.71
C LYS A 110 -59.42 45.06 19.22
N GLU A 111 -60.02 43.87 19.29
CA GLU A 111 -61.39 43.67 19.78
C GLU A 111 -61.50 43.68 21.30
N ALA A 112 -60.53 43.10 22.02
CA ALA A 112 -60.54 42.96 23.48
C ALA A 112 -59.67 44.05 24.14
N ARG A 113 -60.14 45.30 24.08
CA ARG A 113 -59.40 46.48 24.56
C ARG A 113 -59.48 46.68 26.09
N THR A 114 -60.49 46.09 26.74
CA THR A 114 -60.75 46.22 28.18
C THR A 114 -60.16 45.03 28.96
N PRO A 115 -59.42 45.28 30.07
CA PRO A 115 -58.88 44.22 30.92
C PRO A 115 -59.96 43.29 31.50
N THR A 116 -59.69 41.98 31.51
CA THR A 116 -60.57 40.93 32.04
C THR A 116 -61.00 41.16 33.50
N SER A 117 -60.13 41.76 34.35
CA SER A 117 -60.45 42.05 35.77
C SER A 117 -61.58 43.09 35.89
N ILE A 118 -61.46 44.18 35.14
CA ILE A 118 -62.40 45.30 35.18
C ILE A 118 -63.78 44.86 34.66
N LEU A 119 -63.80 44.02 33.62
CA LEU A 119 -65.04 43.45 33.10
C LEU A 119 -65.73 42.54 34.13
N ARG A 120 -64.99 41.67 34.83
CA ARG A 120 -65.55 40.81 35.89
C ARG A 120 -66.08 41.61 37.08
N GLU A 121 -65.34 42.61 37.53
CA GLU A 121 -65.75 43.48 38.64
C GLU A 121 -67.03 44.26 38.32
N GLU A 122 -67.14 44.82 37.10
CA GLU A 122 -68.33 45.56 36.68
C GLU A 122 -69.53 44.64 36.44
N ILE A 123 -69.34 43.42 35.93
CA ILE A 123 -70.42 42.42 35.82
C ILE A 123 -70.94 42.05 37.22
N ASN A 124 -70.05 41.68 38.15
CA ASN A 124 -70.42 41.30 39.51
C ASN A 124 -71.14 42.45 40.24
N ARG A 125 -70.71 43.69 40.03
CA ARG A 125 -71.36 44.88 40.59
C ARG A 125 -72.77 45.07 40.04
N LEU A 126 -72.98 44.89 38.73
CA LEU A 126 -74.29 45.02 38.08
C LEU A 126 -75.23 43.87 38.48
N GLU A 127 -74.72 42.65 38.62
CA GLU A 127 -75.47 41.49 39.12
C GLU A 127 -75.87 41.68 40.59
N TRP A 128 -74.97 42.20 41.43
CA TRP A 128 -75.28 42.55 42.81
C TRP A 128 -76.35 43.64 42.90
N GLN A 129 -76.28 44.66 42.02
CA GLN A 129 -77.31 45.71 41.94
C GLN A 129 -78.67 45.16 41.53
N LEU A 130 -78.72 44.17 40.63
CA LEU A 130 -79.94 43.48 40.24
C LEU A 130 -80.53 42.64 41.39
N GLN A 131 -79.67 42.04 42.24
CA GLN A 131 -80.11 41.22 43.38
C GLN A 131 -80.57 42.02 44.60
N THR A 132 -80.01 43.22 44.83
CA THR A 132 -80.16 43.94 46.10
C THR A 132 -80.97 45.23 46.04
N LYS A 133 -81.35 45.73 44.86
CA LYS A 133 -82.11 46.98 44.71
C LYS A 133 -83.49 46.73 44.09
N VAL A 134 -84.49 47.51 44.53
CA VAL A 134 -85.80 47.57 43.87
C VAL A 134 -85.66 48.48 42.64
N LEU A 135 -85.76 47.90 41.46
CA LEU A 135 -85.55 48.56 40.17
C LEU A 135 -86.85 48.57 39.35
N THR A 136 -86.97 49.50 38.41
CA THR A 136 -88.06 49.44 37.41
C THR A 136 -87.73 48.44 36.30
N LEU A 137 -88.74 47.88 35.64
CA LEU A 137 -88.55 46.90 34.55
C LEU A 137 -87.64 47.42 33.42
N GLU A 138 -87.64 48.73 33.16
CA GLU A 138 -86.76 49.36 32.18
C GLU A 138 -85.29 49.42 32.65
N GLU A 139 -85.06 49.71 33.93
CA GLU A 139 -83.72 49.76 34.53
C GLU A 139 -83.10 48.37 34.65
N GLU A 140 -83.90 47.36 35.02
CA GLU A 140 -83.48 45.96 35.00
C GLU A 140 -83.07 45.52 33.60
N ASN A 141 -83.89 45.83 32.58
CA ASN A 141 -83.55 45.51 31.19
C ASN A 141 -82.29 46.22 30.69
N ARG A 142 -82.03 47.46 31.14
CA ARG A 142 -80.78 48.18 30.84
C ARG A 142 -79.57 47.52 31.49
N ILE A 143 -79.68 47.12 32.76
CA ILE A 143 -78.63 46.42 33.50
C ILE A 143 -78.35 45.05 32.85
N ILE A 144 -79.39 44.29 32.53
CA ILE A 144 -79.28 42.98 31.85
C ILE A 144 -78.59 43.12 30.49
N ASN A 145 -78.97 44.11 29.68
CA ASN A 145 -78.32 44.35 28.37
C ASN A 145 -76.87 44.80 28.52
N LYS A 146 -76.54 45.56 29.57
CA LYS A 146 -75.16 45.95 29.88
C LYS A 146 -74.33 44.74 30.33
N ILE A 147 -74.88 43.88 31.19
CA ILE A 147 -74.26 42.61 31.60
C ILE A 147 -73.99 41.74 30.38
N LYS A 148 -74.96 41.54 29.47
CA LYS A 148 -74.77 40.77 28.23
C LYS A 148 -73.57 41.25 27.41
N ARG A 149 -73.49 42.56 27.16
CA ARG A 149 -72.36 43.17 26.43
C ARG A 149 -71.02 43.00 27.15
N LEU A 150 -71.00 43.18 28.47
CA LEU A 150 -69.78 43.00 29.26
C LEU A 150 -69.35 41.52 29.29
N SER A 151 -70.29 40.58 29.37
CA SER A 151 -70.02 39.14 29.32
C SER A 151 -69.48 38.70 27.96
N GLU A 152 -69.98 39.27 26.85
CA GLU A 152 -69.43 39.05 25.51
C GLU A 152 -67.99 39.56 25.40
N LEU A 153 -67.71 40.77 25.90
CA LEU A 153 -66.35 41.32 25.95
C LEU A 153 -65.43 40.50 26.86
N LEU A 154 -65.97 39.97 27.97
CA LEU A 154 -65.22 39.11 28.88
C LEU A 154 -64.84 37.80 28.22
N ALA A 155 -65.78 37.14 27.53
CA ALA A 155 -65.53 35.92 26.78
C ALA A 155 -64.43 36.10 25.70
N LYS A 156 -64.47 37.22 24.97
CA LYS A 156 -63.41 37.59 24.00
C LYS A 156 -62.04 37.79 24.68
N ALA A 157 -62.01 38.49 25.82
CA ALA A 157 -60.77 38.72 26.56
C ALA A 157 -60.18 37.43 27.16
N GLU A 158 -61.03 36.51 27.61
CA GLU A 158 -60.60 35.18 28.08
C GLU A 158 -60.10 34.29 26.95
N ALA A 159 -60.75 34.30 25.79
CA ALA A 159 -60.28 33.60 24.60
C ALA A 159 -58.89 34.11 24.15
N LEU A 160 -58.70 35.43 24.14
CA LEU A 160 -57.40 36.05 23.88
C LEU A 160 -56.32 35.59 24.87
N ARG A 161 -56.65 35.53 26.17
CA ARG A 161 -55.71 35.06 27.20
C ARG A 161 -55.29 33.60 26.96
N LYS A 162 -56.24 32.73 26.62
CA LYS A 162 -55.96 31.31 26.29
C LYS A 162 -55.03 31.20 25.08
N GLU A 163 -55.30 31.94 24.00
CA GLU A 163 -54.44 31.92 22.81
C GLU A 163 -53.03 32.48 23.07
N LYS A 164 -52.90 33.52 23.90
CA LYS A 164 -51.60 34.03 24.35
C LYS A 164 -50.80 32.97 25.10
N ASN A 165 -51.42 32.24 26.02
CA ASN A 165 -50.77 31.17 26.76
C ASN A 165 -50.34 30.02 25.82
N SER A 166 -51.22 29.58 24.91
CA SER A 166 -50.87 28.58 23.89
C SER A 166 -49.70 29.03 23.02
N THR A 167 -49.63 30.31 22.68
CA THR A 167 -48.52 30.87 21.90
C THR A 167 -47.21 30.89 22.69
N LEU A 168 -47.25 31.14 24.02
CA LEU A 168 -46.05 31.04 24.87
C LEU A 168 -45.50 29.61 24.90
N GLU A 169 -46.36 28.60 25.01
CA GLU A 169 -45.97 27.19 24.93
C GLU A 169 -45.33 26.87 23.58
N MET A 170 -45.93 27.33 22.47
CA MET A 170 -45.35 27.15 21.14
C MET A 170 -44.00 27.88 20.99
N LYS A 171 -43.82 29.07 21.58
CA LYS A 171 -42.52 29.76 21.62
C LYS A 171 -41.46 28.93 22.36
N ALA A 172 -41.84 28.29 23.47
CA ALA A 172 -40.94 27.42 24.20
C ALA A 172 -40.52 26.20 23.36
N LEU A 173 -41.46 25.57 22.64
CA LEU A 173 -41.17 24.46 21.71
C LEU A 173 -40.28 24.89 20.55
N VAL A 174 -40.50 26.08 19.99
CA VAL A 174 -39.62 26.64 18.94
C VAL A 174 -38.21 26.84 19.48
N SER A 175 -38.05 27.36 20.70
CA SER A 175 -36.73 27.51 21.33
C SER A 175 -36.06 26.17 21.59
N SER A 176 -36.78 25.15 22.08
CA SER A 176 -36.19 23.83 22.32
C SER A 176 -35.74 23.15 21.01
N LEU A 177 -36.55 23.23 19.95
CA LEU A 177 -36.18 22.71 18.63
C LEU A 177 -34.97 23.45 18.03
N LYS A 178 -34.86 24.76 18.23
CA LYS A 178 -33.67 25.53 17.80
C LYS A 178 -32.41 25.01 18.48
N ILE A 179 -32.45 24.75 19.79
CA ILE A 179 -31.33 24.18 20.55
C ILE A 179 -30.97 22.80 20.00
N GLN A 180 -31.96 21.92 19.77
CA GLN A 180 -31.73 20.60 19.18
C GLN A 180 -31.07 20.68 17.80
N VAL A 181 -31.51 21.59 16.93
CA VAL A 181 -30.91 21.82 15.61
C VAL A 181 -29.47 22.33 15.74
N GLU A 182 -29.18 23.20 16.70
CA GLU A 182 -27.82 23.69 16.96
C GLU A 182 -26.91 22.56 17.43
N ASP A 183 -27.37 21.72 18.37
CA ASP A 183 -26.62 20.56 18.86
C ASP A 183 -26.36 19.53 17.75
N LEU A 184 -27.36 19.24 16.92
CA LEU A 184 -27.18 18.40 15.74
C LEU A 184 -26.19 19.02 14.75
N SER A 185 -26.17 20.35 14.61
CA SER A 185 -25.20 21.05 13.76
C SER A 185 -23.78 20.91 14.28
N LYS A 186 -23.58 21.02 15.61
CA LYS A 186 -22.28 20.79 16.25
C LYS A 186 -21.81 19.34 16.06
N LYS A 187 -22.69 18.36 16.31
CA LYS A 187 -22.39 16.93 16.09
C LYS A 187 -21.99 16.64 14.63
N LEU A 188 -22.71 17.21 13.67
CA LEU A 188 -22.40 17.07 12.24
C LEU A 188 -21.06 17.71 11.87
N SER A 189 -20.71 18.86 12.47
CA SER A 189 -19.41 19.49 12.25
C SER A 189 -18.28 18.60 12.74
N ASN A 190 -18.39 18.08 13.97
CA ASN A 190 -17.38 17.19 14.56
C ASN A 190 -17.21 15.91 13.73
N LEU A 191 -18.31 15.26 13.34
CA LEU A 191 -18.25 14.07 12.48
C LEU A 191 -17.62 14.37 11.12
N ARG A 192 -17.89 15.55 10.54
CA ARG A 192 -17.25 15.96 9.29
C ARG A 192 -15.74 16.09 9.44
N GLU A 193 -15.28 16.67 10.55
CA GLU A 193 -13.85 16.78 10.84
C GLU A 193 -13.19 15.40 11.02
N GLU A 194 -13.82 14.49 11.75
CA GLU A 194 -13.34 13.12 11.92
C GLU A 194 -13.29 12.35 10.60
N ILE A 195 -14.35 12.46 9.78
CA ILE A 195 -14.39 11.86 8.43
C ILE A 195 -13.26 12.42 7.57
N ASN A 196 -12.99 13.72 7.64
CA ASN A 196 -11.91 14.35 6.87
C ASN A 196 -10.53 13.85 7.31
N LYS A 197 -10.27 13.74 8.63
CA LYS A 197 -9.03 13.18 9.19
C LYS A 197 -8.82 11.73 8.71
N LEU A 198 -9.84 10.88 8.85
CA LEU A 198 -9.77 9.50 8.35
C LEU A 198 -9.60 9.44 6.82
N SER A 199 -10.17 10.38 6.08
CA SER A 199 -10.01 10.47 4.62
C SER A 199 -8.56 10.76 4.24
N GLN A 200 -7.91 11.68 4.95
CA GLN A 200 -6.49 12.01 4.74
C GLN A 200 -5.58 10.84 5.12
N GLU A 201 -5.81 10.21 6.27
CA GLU A 201 -5.04 9.03 6.70
C GLU A 201 -5.19 7.86 5.71
N ARG A 202 -6.41 7.62 5.22
CA ARG A 202 -6.67 6.63 4.16
C ARG A 202 -5.85 6.94 2.91
N ASP A 203 -5.82 8.19 2.46
CA ASP A 203 -5.11 8.57 1.23
C ASP A 203 -3.60 8.40 1.37
N LEU A 204 -3.04 8.78 2.52
CA LEU A 204 -1.63 8.57 2.85
C LEU A 204 -1.27 7.08 2.90
N LEU A 205 -2.12 6.25 3.53
CA LEU A 205 -1.89 4.81 3.55
C LEU A 205 -2.00 4.20 2.15
N LYS A 206 -2.96 4.66 1.35
CA LYS A 206 -3.14 4.19 -0.02
C LYS A 206 -1.92 4.51 -0.87
N SER A 207 -1.44 5.76 -0.86
CA SER A 207 -0.24 6.15 -1.61
C SER A 207 0.97 5.34 -1.16
N ARG A 208 1.13 5.12 0.15
CA ARG A 208 2.23 4.30 0.68
C ARG A 208 2.15 2.84 0.22
N ILE A 209 0.95 2.25 0.21
CA ILE A 209 0.73 0.89 -0.29
C ILE A 209 1.07 0.82 -1.79
N ASP A 210 0.59 1.79 -2.57
CA ASP A 210 0.82 1.85 -4.02
C ASP A 210 2.32 2.01 -4.34
N GLU A 211 3.05 2.85 -3.59
CA GLU A 211 4.51 2.98 -3.66
C GLU A 211 5.23 1.66 -3.39
N ILE A 212 4.87 0.96 -2.31
CA ILE A 212 5.48 -0.32 -1.96
C ILE A 212 5.21 -1.37 -3.05
N VAL A 213 3.98 -1.41 -3.58
CA VAL A 213 3.61 -2.33 -4.66
C VAL A 213 4.42 -2.02 -5.92
N LYS A 214 4.55 -0.74 -6.31
CA LYS A 214 5.34 -0.33 -7.46
C LYS A 214 6.82 -0.71 -7.30
N ARG A 215 7.42 -0.36 -6.15
CA ARG A 215 8.82 -0.70 -5.85
C ARG A 215 9.04 -2.20 -5.79
N ASN A 216 8.05 -2.99 -5.34
CA ASN A 216 8.13 -4.44 -5.37
C ASN A 216 8.19 -5.00 -6.79
N LEU A 217 7.40 -4.43 -7.71
CA LEU A 217 7.41 -4.83 -9.12
C LEU A 217 8.75 -4.50 -9.78
N GLU A 218 9.27 -3.28 -9.56
CA GLU A 218 10.59 -2.86 -10.04
C GLU A 218 11.72 -3.75 -9.49
N LEU A 219 11.72 -4.03 -8.18
CA LEU A 219 12.71 -4.95 -7.59
C LEU A 219 12.58 -6.36 -8.15
N LYS A 220 11.34 -6.82 -8.42
CA LYS A 220 11.12 -8.15 -9.01
C LYS A 220 11.70 -8.24 -10.42
N THR A 221 11.55 -7.21 -11.26
CA THR A 221 12.14 -7.20 -12.61
C THR A 221 13.66 -7.19 -12.54
N VAL A 222 14.26 -6.31 -11.72
CA VAL A 222 15.73 -6.23 -11.56
C VAL A 222 16.31 -7.54 -11.00
N ILE A 223 15.64 -8.18 -10.04
CA ILE A 223 16.06 -9.48 -9.51
C ILE A 223 16.03 -10.56 -10.59
N ASN A 224 15.00 -10.58 -11.45
CA ASN A 224 14.90 -11.55 -12.53
C ASN A 224 16.01 -11.34 -13.57
N GLU A 225 16.25 -10.10 -13.99
CA GLU A 225 17.31 -9.74 -14.94
C GLU A 225 18.70 -10.14 -14.41
N LYS A 226 19.01 -9.81 -13.15
CA LYS A 226 20.28 -10.22 -12.52
C LYS A 226 20.40 -11.73 -12.35
N GLN A 227 19.30 -12.43 -12.07
CA GLN A 227 19.29 -13.89 -12.00
C GLN A 227 19.60 -14.50 -13.38
N GLU A 228 19.05 -13.94 -14.47
CA GLU A 228 19.39 -14.35 -15.83
C GLU A 228 20.86 -14.10 -16.17
N GLN A 229 21.43 -12.96 -15.75
CA GLN A 229 22.85 -12.68 -15.89
C GLN A 229 23.72 -13.73 -15.17
N VAL A 230 23.36 -14.09 -13.93
CA VAL A 230 24.04 -15.17 -13.17
C VAL A 230 23.94 -16.51 -13.89
N ASN A 231 22.79 -16.84 -14.46
CA ASN A 231 22.60 -18.09 -15.20
C ASN A 231 23.48 -18.11 -16.46
N LYS A 232 23.53 -17.01 -17.21
CA LYS A 232 24.41 -16.86 -18.40
C LYS A 232 25.88 -17.00 -18.02
N LEU A 233 26.33 -16.30 -16.97
CA LEU A 233 27.71 -16.42 -16.49
C LEU A 233 28.03 -17.84 -16.03
N SER A 234 27.11 -18.52 -15.36
CA SER A 234 27.30 -19.93 -14.94
C SER A 234 27.51 -20.83 -16.16
N ALA A 235 26.67 -20.71 -17.19
CA ALA A 235 26.83 -21.46 -18.43
C ALA A 235 28.18 -21.17 -19.12
N THR A 236 28.61 -19.90 -19.20
CA THR A 236 29.91 -19.55 -19.79
C THR A 236 31.09 -20.12 -18.99
N ILE A 237 30.99 -20.16 -17.65
CA ILE A 237 32.00 -20.77 -16.79
C ILE A 237 32.07 -22.27 -17.04
N ASP A 238 30.93 -22.96 -17.14
CA ASP A 238 30.88 -24.40 -17.40
C ASP A 238 31.49 -24.74 -18.77
N GLU A 239 31.19 -23.95 -19.80
CA GLU A 239 31.81 -24.09 -21.13
C GLU A 239 33.33 -23.87 -21.10
N LEU A 240 33.81 -22.83 -20.41
CA LEU A 240 35.24 -22.56 -20.28
C LEU A 240 35.96 -23.65 -19.49
N VAL A 241 35.33 -24.21 -18.45
CA VAL A 241 35.86 -25.32 -17.67
C VAL A 241 35.96 -26.60 -18.53
N ARG A 242 34.97 -26.87 -19.39
CA ARG A 242 35.04 -27.99 -20.36
C ARG A 242 36.21 -27.81 -21.33
N LYS A 243 36.33 -26.64 -21.97
CA LYS A 243 37.46 -26.32 -22.86
C LYS A 243 38.81 -26.43 -22.16
N GLN A 244 38.88 -26.01 -20.90
CA GLN A 244 40.07 -26.18 -20.09
C GLN A 244 40.43 -27.66 -19.88
N GLY A 245 39.43 -28.52 -19.65
CA GLY A 245 39.61 -29.97 -19.56
C GLY A 245 40.17 -30.56 -20.85
N GLU A 246 39.56 -30.24 -21.98
CA GLU A 246 40.00 -30.72 -23.31
C GLU A 246 41.44 -30.30 -23.63
N ILE A 247 41.83 -29.05 -23.34
CA ILE A 247 43.20 -28.58 -23.57
C ILE A 247 44.20 -29.28 -22.63
N ARG A 248 43.81 -29.55 -21.38
CA ARG A 248 44.65 -30.31 -20.45
C ARG A 248 44.90 -31.73 -20.96
N GLU A 249 43.87 -32.40 -21.45
CA GLU A 249 44.00 -33.73 -22.04
C GLU A 249 44.93 -33.71 -23.27
N LYS A 250 44.74 -32.76 -24.19
CA LYS A 250 45.63 -32.57 -25.35
C LYS A 250 47.08 -32.32 -24.93
N LEU A 251 47.31 -31.48 -23.93
CA LEU A 251 48.66 -31.23 -23.39
C LEU A 251 49.27 -32.49 -22.79
N THR A 252 48.51 -33.32 -22.07
CA THR A 252 49.01 -34.59 -21.55
C THR A 252 49.36 -35.58 -22.67
N GLN A 253 48.60 -35.61 -23.76
CA GLN A 253 48.88 -36.44 -24.93
C GLN A 253 50.17 -35.97 -25.63
N LEU A 254 50.29 -34.66 -25.91
CA LEU A 254 51.47 -34.08 -26.53
C LEU A 254 52.75 -34.23 -25.68
N HIS A 255 52.64 -34.15 -24.35
CA HIS A 255 53.78 -34.43 -23.47
C HIS A 255 54.22 -35.90 -23.56
N LYS A 256 53.28 -36.85 -23.58
CA LYS A 256 53.59 -38.28 -23.79
C LYS A 256 54.23 -38.53 -25.15
N GLU A 257 53.71 -37.90 -26.21
CA GLU A 257 54.29 -37.97 -27.55
C GLU A 257 55.70 -37.35 -27.59
N LEU A 258 55.91 -36.23 -26.89
CA LEU A 258 57.22 -35.60 -26.77
C LEU A 258 58.21 -36.52 -26.02
N GLU A 259 57.79 -37.17 -24.94
CA GLU A 259 58.60 -38.14 -24.20
C GLU A 259 58.96 -39.34 -25.09
N LYS A 260 57.99 -39.93 -25.79
CA LYS A 260 58.24 -41.01 -26.77
C LYS A 260 59.21 -40.57 -27.88
N SER A 261 59.04 -39.34 -28.42
CA SER A 261 59.96 -38.78 -29.42
C SER A 261 61.38 -38.56 -28.88
N ARG A 262 61.53 -38.22 -27.59
CA ARG A 262 62.85 -38.09 -26.95
C ARG A 262 63.50 -39.45 -26.72
N ILE A 263 62.74 -40.44 -26.25
CA ILE A 263 63.23 -41.81 -26.04
C ILE A 263 63.71 -42.39 -27.37
N THR A 264 62.91 -42.29 -28.42
CA THR A 264 63.30 -42.72 -29.78
C THR A 264 64.54 -41.99 -30.30
N GLN A 265 64.67 -40.68 -30.10
CA GLN A 265 65.89 -39.94 -30.45
C GLN A 265 67.13 -40.43 -29.69
N ILE A 266 67.00 -40.71 -28.39
CA ILE A 266 68.11 -41.22 -27.57
C ILE A 266 68.51 -42.62 -28.03
N ILE A 267 67.53 -43.47 -28.35
CA ILE A 267 67.77 -44.82 -28.87
C ILE A 267 68.42 -44.76 -30.26
N ASP A 268 67.93 -43.91 -31.17
CA ASP A 268 68.50 -43.74 -32.51
C ASP A 268 69.93 -43.19 -32.46
N ALA A 269 70.20 -42.22 -31.59
CA ALA A 269 71.54 -41.69 -31.37
C ALA A 269 72.48 -42.77 -30.82
N LYS A 270 72.04 -43.54 -29.81
CA LYS A 270 72.81 -44.68 -29.28
C LYS A 270 73.00 -45.79 -30.34
N LYS A 271 71.99 -46.10 -31.15
CA LYS A 271 72.08 -47.04 -32.28
C LYS A 271 73.13 -46.57 -33.30
N GLN A 272 73.17 -45.27 -33.62
CA GLN A 272 74.18 -44.70 -34.51
C GLN A 272 75.60 -44.76 -33.92
N GLU A 273 75.78 -44.42 -32.64
CA GLU A 273 77.08 -44.54 -31.95
C GLU A 273 77.57 -45.99 -31.92
N VAL A 274 76.68 -46.94 -31.63
CA VAL A 274 77.00 -48.36 -31.60
C VAL A 274 77.28 -48.90 -33.01
N MET A 275 76.56 -48.44 -34.04
CA MET A 275 76.88 -48.75 -35.46
C MET A 275 78.22 -48.17 -35.90
N GLU A 276 78.59 -46.98 -35.46
CA GLU A 276 79.92 -46.41 -35.72
C GLU A 276 81.04 -47.21 -35.02
N LYS A 277 80.83 -47.67 -33.77
CA LYS A 277 81.76 -48.56 -33.07
C LYS A 277 81.90 -49.92 -33.77
N LEU A 278 80.80 -50.48 -34.28
CA LEU A 278 80.79 -51.71 -35.08
C LEU A 278 81.57 -51.52 -36.40
N ARG A 279 81.35 -50.40 -37.11
CA ARG A 279 82.11 -50.05 -38.34
C ARG A 279 83.61 -49.86 -38.08
N LYS A 280 84.00 -49.42 -36.89
CA LYS A 280 85.40 -49.26 -36.45
C LYS A 280 86.02 -50.57 -35.91
N GLY A 281 85.30 -51.70 -35.94
CA GLY A 281 85.82 -53.03 -35.59
C GLY A 281 85.91 -53.34 -34.10
N GLY A 282 85.21 -52.57 -33.24
CA GLY A 282 85.18 -52.81 -31.80
C GLY A 282 84.27 -53.99 -31.39
N LYS A 283 84.62 -54.71 -30.33
CA LYS A 283 83.75 -55.74 -29.73
C LYS A 283 82.55 -55.06 -29.05
N LEU A 284 81.34 -55.48 -29.41
CA LEU A 284 80.10 -55.02 -28.78
C LEU A 284 79.88 -55.68 -27.42
N THR A 285 79.42 -54.91 -26.44
CA THR A 285 78.92 -55.44 -25.18
C THR A 285 77.46 -55.94 -25.31
N PHE A 286 77.03 -56.84 -24.43
CA PHE A 286 75.67 -57.43 -24.45
C PHE A 286 74.57 -56.36 -24.40
N GLU A 287 74.80 -55.28 -23.64
CA GLU A 287 73.89 -54.14 -23.55
C GLU A 287 73.83 -53.33 -24.87
N GLU A 288 74.95 -53.19 -25.59
CA GLU A 288 75.01 -52.50 -26.88
C GLU A 288 74.35 -53.31 -28.01
N LEU A 289 74.41 -54.65 -27.94
CA LEU A 289 73.65 -55.56 -28.81
C LEU A 289 72.14 -55.47 -28.54
N LYS A 290 71.73 -55.37 -27.26
CA LYS A 290 70.32 -55.20 -26.87
C LYS A 290 69.76 -53.86 -27.39
N ILE A 291 70.54 -52.79 -27.38
CA ILE A 291 70.15 -51.49 -27.95
C ILE A 291 69.99 -51.54 -29.48
N LEU A 292 70.79 -52.36 -30.17
CA LEU A 292 70.72 -52.47 -31.64
C LEU A 292 69.47 -53.21 -32.13
N TYR A 293 69.06 -54.26 -31.41
CA TYR A 293 67.96 -55.16 -31.78
C TYR A 293 66.66 -54.93 -31.00
N GLY A 294 66.67 -54.14 -29.94
CA GLY A 294 65.47 -53.79 -29.17
C GLY A 294 64.58 -52.77 -29.88
N GLU A 295 63.28 -52.95 -29.74
CA GLU A 295 62.28 -51.99 -30.19
C GLU A 295 62.19 -50.82 -29.20
N PRO A 296 61.81 -49.61 -29.64
CA PRO A 296 61.69 -48.46 -28.74
C PRO A 296 60.71 -48.69 -27.58
N GLU A 297 59.75 -49.61 -27.73
CA GLU A 297 58.82 -50.05 -26.67
C GLU A 297 59.50 -50.86 -25.56
N ASP A 298 60.61 -51.55 -25.83
CA ASP A 298 61.37 -52.36 -24.84
C ASP A 298 62.14 -51.50 -23.82
N PHE A 299 62.19 -50.18 -24.04
CA PHE A 299 62.87 -49.19 -23.19
C PHE A 299 61.89 -48.18 -22.58
N GLU A 300 60.58 -48.30 -22.84
CA GLU A 300 59.55 -47.65 -22.02
C GLU A 300 59.53 -48.39 -20.68
N SER A 301 60.15 -47.80 -19.65
CA SER A 301 60.17 -48.37 -18.31
C SER A 301 58.77 -48.38 -17.67
N GLU A 302 58.51 -49.42 -16.88
CA GLU A 302 57.47 -49.51 -15.83
C GLU A 302 57.19 -48.18 -15.10
#